data_AF-A0A3B0PCT0-F1
#
_entry.id   AF-A0A3B0PCT0-F1
#
_cell.length_a   1.000
_cell.length_b   1.000
_cell.length_c   1.000
_cell.angle_alpha   90.00
_cell.angle_beta   90.00
_cell.angle_gamma   90.00
#
_symmetry.space_group_name_H-M   'P 1'
#
loop_
_entity.id
_entity.type
_entity.pdbx_description
1 polymer ?
#
loop_
_entity_poly.entity_id
_entity_poly.type
_entity_poly.pdbx_seq_one_letter_code
_entity_poly.pdbx_strand_id
1 'polypeptide(L)'
;MRIRNIRDAHLKINKAKNIIGVDNLKTKLDPKKFNALEIGSGKGGFIYQKAITNPGINYFGIEKNATVILKMINKSELLEQLTNLFIVHDDFALIDHEFPNACFDQIYLNFSDPW
;
A
#
# COMPACT_ATOMS: atom_id res chain seq x y z
N MET A 1 12.93 -4.11 -16.78
CA MET A 1 12.83 -2.66 -17.08
C MET A 1 13.39 -1.88 -15.89
N ARG A 2 14.48 -1.12 -16.06
CA ARG A 2 15.16 -0.39 -14.97
C ARG A 2 14.27 0.73 -14.42
N ILE A 3 14.15 0.84 -13.09
CA ILE A 3 13.46 1.95 -12.43
C ILE A 3 14.36 3.19 -12.55
N ARG A 4 13.85 4.26 -13.16
CA ARG A 4 14.52 5.57 -13.24
C ARG A 4 13.91 6.47 -12.18
N ASN A 5 14.74 7.08 -11.34
CA ASN A 5 14.25 8.01 -10.32
C ASN A 5 13.51 9.19 -10.96
N ILE A 6 12.32 9.52 -10.45
CA ILE A 6 11.51 10.67 -10.88
C ILE A 6 11.56 11.71 -9.77
N ARG A 7 12.20 12.85 -10.03
CA ARG A 7 12.49 13.89 -9.02
C ARG A 7 11.25 14.41 -8.28
N ASP A 8 10.11 14.53 -8.97
CA ASP A 8 8.88 15.08 -8.41
C ASP A 8 7.90 14.01 -7.90
N ALA A 9 8.34 12.77 -7.71
CA ALA A 9 7.46 11.67 -7.33
C ALA A 9 6.73 11.94 -6.00
N HIS A 10 7.45 12.42 -5.00
CA HIS A 10 6.89 12.72 -3.68
C HIS A 10 5.75 13.75 -3.73
N LEU A 11 5.88 14.80 -4.55
CA LEU A 11 4.85 15.84 -4.69
C LEU A 11 3.53 15.29 -5.26
N LYS A 12 3.63 14.35 -6.19
CA LYS A 12 2.45 13.72 -6.81
C LYS A 12 1.82 12.68 -5.88
N ILE A 13 2.65 11.93 -5.15
CA ILE A 13 2.19 10.94 -4.18
C ILE A 13 1.41 11.60 -3.05
N ASN A 14 1.91 12.71 -2.50
CA ASN A 14 1.26 13.41 -1.39
C ASN A 14 -0.13 13.99 -1.75
N LYS A 15 -0.46 14.09 -3.03
CA LYS A 15 -1.78 14.54 -3.50
C LYS A 15 -2.78 13.39 -3.67
N ALA A 16 -2.31 12.15 -3.76
CA ALA A 16 -3.16 11.00 -4.02
C ALA A 16 -3.87 10.55 -2.75
N LYS A 17 -5.20 10.49 -2.80
CA LYS A 17 -6.06 10.25 -1.61
C LYS A 17 -5.79 8.92 -0.90
N ASN A 18 -5.49 7.89 -1.67
CA ASN A 18 -5.30 6.53 -1.17
C ASN A 18 -3.85 6.23 -0.78
N ILE A 19 -2.94 7.19 -0.95
CA ILE A 19 -1.62 7.11 -0.36
C ILE A 19 -1.66 7.81 1.00
N ILE A 20 -1.38 7.04 2.04
CA ILE A 20 -1.50 7.49 3.43
C ILE A 20 -0.17 7.29 4.17
N GLY A 21 0.09 8.13 5.18
CA GLY A 21 1.17 7.90 6.13
C GLY A 21 0.82 6.80 7.13
N VAL A 22 1.83 6.32 7.86
CA VAL A 22 1.66 5.26 8.88
C VAL A 22 0.64 5.65 9.96
N ASP A 23 0.62 6.91 10.41
CA ASP A 23 -0.35 7.38 11.40
C ASP A 23 -1.79 7.22 10.91
N ASN A 24 -2.03 7.58 9.64
CA ASN A 24 -3.34 7.45 9.02
C ASN A 24 -3.72 5.98 8.84
N LEU A 25 -2.75 5.09 8.59
CA LEU A 25 -3.03 3.66 8.48
C LEU A 25 -3.68 3.13 9.76
N LYS A 26 -3.19 3.52 10.94
CA LYS A 26 -3.76 3.06 12.22
C LYS A 26 -5.25 3.37 12.34
N THR A 27 -5.66 4.52 11.80
CA THR A 27 -7.08 4.95 11.79
C THR A 27 -7.93 4.20 10.77
N LYS A 28 -7.32 3.55 9.77
CA LYS A 28 -7.99 2.78 8.72
C LYS A 28 -8.10 1.31 9.03
N LEU A 29 -7.28 0.80 9.95
CA LEU A 29 -7.49 -0.53 10.53
C LEU A 29 -8.88 -0.59 11.17
N ASP A 30 -9.63 -1.63 10.82
CA ASP A 30 -10.97 -1.85 11.36
C ASP A 30 -10.99 -3.23 12.02
N PRO A 31 -11.04 -3.32 13.36
CA PRO A 31 -11.05 -4.61 14.06
C PRO A 31 -12.32 -5.43 13.79
N LYS A 32 -13.33 -4.86 13.14
CA LYS A 32 -14.55 -5.58 12.72
C LYS A 32 -14.46 -6.10 11.30
N LYS A 33 -13.40 -5.77 10.56
CA LYS A 33 -13.15 -6.26 9.19
C LYS A 33 -11.88 -7.07 9.16
N PHE A 34 -11.81 -7.93 8.15
CA PHE A 34 -10.57 -8.58 7.78
C PHE A 34 -9.61 -7.53 7.20
N ASN A 35 -8.42 -7.41 7.76
CA ASN A 35 -7.36 -6.51 7.34
C ASN A 35 -6.21 -7.34 6.77
N ALA A 36 -5.90 -7.13 5.49
CA ALA A 36 -4.81 -7.82 4.83
C ALA A 36 -3.73 -6.85 4.36
N LEU A 37 -2.47 -7.22 4.59
CA LEU A 37 -1.29 -6.42 4.27
C LEU A 37 -0.51 -7.07 3.12
N GLU A 38 -0.02 -6.30 2.16
CA GLU A 38 1.06 -6.67 1.25
C GLU A 38 2.31 -5.86 1.56
N ILE A 39 3.42 -6.55 1.82
CA ILE A 39 4.74 -5.92 2.02
C ILE A 39 5.51 -5.97 0.70
N GLY A 40 5.95 -4.82 0.21
CA GLY A 40 6.61 -4.71 -1.10
C GLY A 40 5.62 -4.77 -2.26
N SER A 41 4.56 -3.97 -2.18
CA SER A 41 3.44 -4.01 -3.14
C SER A 41 3.83 -3.68 -4.59
N GLY A 42 5.03 -3.14 -4.81
CA GLY A 42 5.53 -2.85 -6.15
C GLY A 42 4.57 -1.91 -6.89
N LYS A 43 4.20 -2.27 -8.12
CA LYS A 43 3.27 -1.47 -8.94
C LYS A 43 1.79 -1.66 -8.54
N GLY A 44 1.51 -2.38 -7.46
CA GLY A 44 0.17 -2.51 -6.88
C GLY A 44 -0.78 -3.47 -7.59
N GLY A 45 -0.34 -4.15 -8.64
CA GLY A 45 -1.23 -5.00 -9.46
C GLY A 45 -1.91 -6.12 -8.67
N PHE A 46 -1.19 -6.76 -7.74
CA PHE A 46 -1.73 -7.82 -6.89
C PHE A 46 -2.77 -7.27 -5.91
N ILE A 47 -2.37 -6.33 -5.04
CA ILE A 47 -3.25 -5.82 -3.98
C ILE A 47 -4.46 -5.08 -4.55
N TYR A 48 -4.31 -4.41 -5.69
CA TYR A 48 -5.40 -3.75 -6.40
C TYR A 48 -6.45 -4.76 -6.86
N GLN A 49 -6.03 -5.86 -7.51
CA GLN A 49 -6.95 -6.90 -7.94
C GLN A 49 -7.68 -7.55 -6.76
N LYS A 50 -6.98 -7.75 -5.64
CA LYS A 50 -7.57 -8.27 -4.40
C LYS A 50 -8.63 -7.33 -3.83
N ALA A 51 -8.36 -6.03 -3.79
CA ALA A 51 -9.29 -5.02 -3.31
C ALA A 51 -10.57 -4.94 -4.15
N ILE A 52 -10.44 -4.97 -5.49
CA ILE A 52 -11.61 -4.97 -6.41
C ILE A 52 -12.46 -6.21 -6.23
N THR A 53 -11.83 -7.38 -6.18
CA THR A 53 -12.55 -8.66 -6.14
C THR A 53 -13.14 -8.96 -4.77
N ASN A 54 -12.69 -8.27 -3.72
CA ASN A 54 -13.10 -8.51 -2.34
C ASN A 54 -13.38 -7.19 -1.60
N PRO A 55 -14.46 -6.46 -1.96
CA PRO A 55 -14.76 -5.14 -1.39
C PRO A 55 -15.04 -5.16 0.13
N GLY A 56 -15.36 -6.33 0.70
CA GLY A 56 -15.58 -6.51 2.14
C GLY A 56 -14.29 -6.61 2.98
N ILE A 57 -13.13 -6.75 2.34
CA ILE A 57 -11.82 -6.85 3.01
C ILE A 57 -11.10 -5.52 2.87
N ASN A 58 -10.46 -5.06 3.95
CA ASN A 58 -9.55 -3.92 3.92
C ASN A 58 -8.15 -4.40 3.52
N TYR A 59 -7.57 -3.72 2.54
CA TYR A 59 -6.25 -4.01 2.02
C TYR A 59 -5.29 -2.84 2.23
N PHE A 60 -4.08 -3.19 2.63
CA PHE A 60 -2.98 -2.28 2.86
C PHE A 60 -1.78 -2.74 2.03
N GLY A 61 -1.16 -1.84 1.28
CA GLY A 61 0.07 -2.11 0.55
C GLY A 61 1.19 -1.20 1.05
N ILE A 62 2.35 -1.76 1.39
CA ILE A 62 3.52 -0.98 1.79
C ILE A 62 4.56 -1.05 0.67
N GLU A 63 5.06 0.10 0.25
CA GLU A 63 6.12 0.23 -0.75
C GLU A 63 7.04 1.40 -0.41
N LYS A 64 8.35 1.17 -0.42
CA LYS A 64 9.35 2.19 -0.07
C LYS A 64 9.82 3.03 -1.25
N ASN A 65 9.60 2.57 -2.48
CA ASN A 65 10.08 3.24 -3.67
C ASN A 65 9.04 4.22 -4.24
N ALA A 66 9.25 5.51 -4.01
CA ALA A 66 8.43 6.59 -4.52
C ALA A 66 8.15 6.50 -6.04
N THR A 67 9.16 6.15 -6.84
CA THR A 67 8.98 6.02 -8.31
C THR A 67 8.01 4.90 -8.66
N VAL A 68 8.04 3.81 -7.90
CA VAL A 68 7.16 2.66 -8.11
C VAL A 68 5.72 3.02 -7.72
N ILE A 69 5.52 3.67 -6.58
CA ILE A 69 4.20 4.18 -6.18
C ILE A 69 3.66 5.19 -7.18
N LEU A 70 4.48 6.12 -7.68
CA LEU A 70 4.05 7.04 -8.72
C LEU A 70 3.54 6.31 -9.97
N LYS A 71 4.20 5.21 -10.35
CA LYS A 71 3.75 4.36 -11.47
C LYS A 71 2.48 3.58 -11.15
N MET A 72 2.25 3.22 -9.88
CA MET A 72 1.00 2.63 -9.42
C MET A 72 -0.15 3.63 -9.60
N ILE A 73 -0.02 4.83 -9.02
CA ILE A 73 -1.02 5.91 -9.12
C ILE A 73 -1.36 6.21 -10.58
N ASN A 74 -0.35 6.43 -11.42
CA ASN A 74 -0.57 6.75 -12.84
C ASN A 74 -1.21 5.62 -13.65
N LYS A 75 -1.17 4.37 -13.17
CA LYS A 75 -1.76 3.21 -13.85
C LYS A 75 -3.19 2.94 -13.42
N SER A 76 -3.60 3.42 -12.26
CA SER A 76 -4.90 3.13 -11.69
C SER A 76 -5.55 4.42 -11.20
N GLU A 77 -6.18 5.16 -12.11
CA GLU A 77 -7.12 6.24 -11.77
C GLU A 77 -8.23 5.73 -10.84
N LEU A 78 -8.55 4.44 -10.96
CA LEU A 78 -9.50 3.72 -10.12
C LEU A 78 -9.01 3.49 -8.68
N LEU A 79 -7.72 3.65 -8.38
CA LEU A 79 -7.20 3.50 -7.01
C LEU A 79 -7.90 4.46 -6.06
N GLU A 80 -8.12 5.71 -6.48
CA GLU A 80 -8.80 6.73 -5.68
C GLU A 80 -10.30 6.45 -5.48
N GLN A 81 -10.87 5.55 -6.29
CA GLN A 81 -12.27 5.13 -6.18
C GLN A 81 -12.46 3.97 -5.19
N LEU A 82 -11.39 3.22 -4.90
CA LEU A 82 -11.43 2.13 -3.93
C LEU A 82 -11.45 2.70 -2.52
N THR A 83 -12.43 2.29 -1.73
CA THR A 83 -12.55 2.71 -0.33
C THR A 83 -11.92 1.73 0.65
N ASN A 84 -11.49 0.57 0.17
CA ASN A 84 -10.92 -0.54 0.93
C ASN A 84 -9.46 -0.83 0.58
N LEU A 85 -8.78 0.04 -0.16
CA LEU A 85 -7.36 -0.09 -0.50
C LEU A 85 -6.59 1.15 -0.08
N PHE A 86 -5.57 0.95 0.74
CA PHE A 86 -4.68 2.00 1.22
C PHE A 86 -3.24 1.64 0.93
N ILE A 87 -2.45 2.59 0.44
CA ILE A 87 -1.03 2.40 0.15
C ILE A 87 -0.23 3.28 1.09
N VAL A 88 0.80 2.72 1.71
CA VAL A 88 1.74 3.44 2.56
C VAL A 88 3.08 3.52 1.85
N HIS A 89 3.58 4.74 1.74
CA HIS A 89 4.90 5.01 1.20
C HIS A 89 5.93 5.02 2.31
N ASP A 90 6.40 3.83 2.70
CA ASP A 90 7.39 3.67 3.78
C ASP A 90 8.13 2.33 3.67
N ASP A 91 9.18 2.15 4.47
CA ASP A 91 9.85 0.87 4.66
C ASP A 91 9.25 0.13 5.85
N PHE A 92 8.62 -1.03 5.62
CA PHE A 92 7.97 -1.81 6.67
C PHE A 92 8.90 -2.10 7.85
N ALA A 93 10.19 -2.37 7.59
CA ALA A 93 11.16 -2.65 8.63
C ALA A 93 11.44 -1.46 9.57
N LEU A 94 11.05 -0.24 9.17
CA LEU A 94 11.18 0.97 9.98
C LEU A 94 9.89 1.34 10.70
N ILE A 95 8.74 0.80 10.29
CA ILE A 95 7.43 1.20 10.82
C ILE A 95 6.66 0.05 11.47
N ASP A 96 7.18 -1.17 11.48
CA ASP A 96 6.56 -2.35 12.07
C ASP A 96 6.16 -2.16 13.55
N HIS A 97 6.96 -1.43 14.33
CA HIS A 97 6.71 -1.11 15.73
C HIS A 97 5.55 -0.12 15.95
N GLU A 98 5.13 0.60 14.90
CA GLU A 98 4.01 1.54 14.97
C GLU A 98 2.66 0.82 14.94
N PHE A 99 2.62 -0.44 14.50
CA PHE A 99 1.37 -1.18 14.33
C PHE A 99 0.91 -1.82 15.65
N PRO A 100 -0.41 -1.80 15.94
CA PRO A 100 -0.95 -2.57 17.05
C PRO A 100 -0.71 -4.07 16.86
N ASN A 101 -0.57 -4.79 17.97
CA ASN A 101 -0.44 -6.26 17.94
C ASN A 101 -1.63 -6.90 17.19
N ALA A 102 -1.34 -7.88 16.34
CA ALA A 102 -2.32 -8.65 15.59
C ALA A 102 -3.35 -7.81 14.79
N CYS A 103 -2.94 -6.64 14.28
CA CYS A 103 -3.83 -5.77 13.52
C CYS A 103 -4.13 -6.23 12.08
N PHE A 104 -3.34 -7.18 11.56
CA PHE A 104 -3.55 -7.78 10.25
C PHE A 104 -3.87 -9.27 10.40
N ASP A 105 -4.93 -9.71 9.73
CA ASP A 105 -5.36 -11.10 9.70
C ASP A 105 -4.56 -11.92 8.68
N GLN A 106 -4.01 -11.25 7.65
CA GLN A 106 -3.20 -11.89 6.62
C GLN A 106 -2.10 -10.97 6.10
N ILE A 107 -0.93 -11.55 5.87
CA ILE A 107 0.21 -10.88 5.24
C ILE A 107 0.54 -11.60 3.93
N TYR A 108 0.63 -10.82 2.85
CA TYR A 108 1.10 -11.24 1.55
C TYR A 108 2.54 -10.78 1.35
N LEU A 109 3.37 -11.72 0.93
CA LEU A 109 4.79 -11.49 0.64
C LEU A 109 5.07 -12.08 -0.75
N ASN A 110 4.99 -11.22 -1.78
CA ASN A 110 5.02 -11.64 -3.17
C ASN A 110 6.34 -11.23 -3.83
N PHE A 111 7.11 -12.22 -4.30
CA PHE A 111 8.38 -12.01 -5.03
C PHE A 111 9.37 -11.09 -4.29
N SER A 112 9.42 -11.22 -2.96
CA SER A 112 10.32 -10.45 -2.12
C SER A 112 11.78 -10.75 -2.45
N ASP A 113 12.64 -9.78 -2.13
CA ASP A 113 14.07 -9.95 -2.28
C ASP A 113 14.51 -11.22 -1.53
N PRO A 114 15.28 -12.13 -2.17
CA PRO A 114 15.70 -13.37 -1.52
C PRO A 114 16.71 -13.17 -0.38
N TRP A 115 17.17 -11.94 -0.15
CA TRP A 115 18.21 -11.58 0.82
C TRP A 115 17.67 -10.84 2.03
#